data_AF-A0A3L7SUG7-F1
#
_entry.id   AF-A0A3L7SUG7-F1
#
_cell.length_a   1.000
_cell.length_b   1.000
_cell.length_c   1.000
_cell.angle_alpha   90.00
_cell.angle_beta   90.00
_cell.angle_gamma   90.00
#
_symmetry.space_group_name_H-M   'P 1'
#
loop_
_entity.id
_entity.type
_entity.pdbx_description
1 polymer ?
#
loop_
_entity_poly.entity_id
_entity_poly.type
_entity_poly.pdbx_seq_one_letter_code
_entity_poly.pdbx_strand_id
1 'polypeptide(L)'
;MIFQQGGGHKHQPGGSSPMLFKREIWLMGALFTLFFCQKGNGEGYEWLQPEGGKPARWGHAEGLSISLHPTPGPRGLIRIHAPYLGQPYPRVINFISMEPVAQGKRSQSELERSVDGKTGLRFTSGDTLEQALKGDPGKPCRGVVEAKQGTESLSLFIASERMAHGAQPVVEVRFDSRKPHTVW
;
A
#
# COMPACT_ATOMS: atom_id res chain seq x y z
N MET A 1 -15.82 100.87 13.37
CA MET A 1 -14.67 100.14 12.81
C MET A 1 -15.21 99.18 11.76
N ILE A 2 -15.10 99.61 10.50
CA ILE A 2 -15.12 98.98 9.16
C ILE A 2 -15.92 97.68 8.87
N PHE A 3 -16.52 97.70 7.67
CA PHE A 3 -17.64 96.97 7.05
C PHE A 3 -17.27 95.75 6.16
N GLN A 4 -18.31 94.92 5.89
CA GLN A 4 -18.71 94.24 4.62
C GLN A 4 -17.98 93.02 3.98
N GLN A 5 -18.82 92.00 3.70
CA GLN A 5 -19.08 91.21 2.45
C GLN A 5 -18.03 90.34 1.69
N GLY A 6 -18.58 89.22 1.17
CA GLY A 6 -18.31 88.63 -0.17
C GLY A 6 -17.23 87.55 -0.22
N GLY A 7 -17.30 86.40 -0.90
CA GLY A 7 -18.21 85.73 -1.87
C GLY A 7 -17.72 84.26 -1.96
N GLY A 8 -18.41 83.24 -2.47
CA GLY A 8 -19.24 83.13 -3.66
C GLY A 8 -18.73 81.93 -4.50
N HIS A 9 -19.49 80.83 -4.52
CA HIS A 9 -19.74 79.85 -5.61
C HIS A 9 -18.56 79.22 -6.40
N LYS A 10 -18.55 77.95 -6.84
CA LYS A 10 -19.59 76.99 -7.26
C LYS A 10 -18.92 75.60 -7.37
N HIS A 11 -19.71 74.54 -7.26
CA HIS A 11 -19.28 73.14 -7.32
C HIS A 11 -19.86 72.44 -8.56
N GLN A 12 -19.25 71.29 -8.93
CA GLN A 12 -19.58 70.26 -9.94
C GLN A 12 -19.02 70.39 -11.38
N PRO A 13 -18.84 69.27 -12.14
CA PRO A 13 -18.69 67.84 -11.77
C PRO A 13 -17.60 67.05 -12.57
N GLY A 14 -17.26 65.84 -12.07
CA GLY A 14 -17.16 64.56 -12.81
C GLY A 14 -16.15 64.33 -13.95
N GLY A 15 -15.50 63.15 -13.95
CA GLY A 15 -15.18 62.43 -15.20
C GLY A 15 -13.74 61.92 -15.40
N SER A 16 -13.53 60.65 -15.04
CA SER A 16 -12.74 59.59 -15.73
C SER A 16 -11.34 59.85 -16.30
N SER A 17 -10.38 59.07 -15.78
CA SER A 17 -9.03 58.75 -16.30
C SER A 17 -9.04 58.08 -17.70
N PRO A 18 -7.88 57.95 -18.41
CA PRO A 18 -6.87 56.94 -18.05
C PRO A 18 -5.40 57.39 -18.23
N MET A 19 -4.51 56.94 -17.35
CA MET A 19 -3.06 57.05 -17.53
C MET A 19 -2.49 55.74 -18.08
N LEU A 20 -1.74 55.89 -19.18
CA LEU A 20 -0.86 54.90 -19.80
C LEU A 20 0.16 54.33 -18.78
N PHE A 21 0.25 53.01 -18.69
CA PHE A 21 1.36 52.33 -17.99
C PHE A 21 2.37 51.80 -19.02
N LYS A 22 3.64 52.18 -18.85
CA LYS A 22 4.77 51.82 -19.70
C LYS A 22 5.17 50.34 -19.50
N ARG A 23 5.59 49.73 -20.62
CA ARG A 23 6.25 48.42 -20.74
C ARG A 23 7.69 48.52 -20.24
N GLU A 24 8.16 47.55 -19.45
CA GLU A 24 9.55 47.06 -19.51
C GLU A 24 9.57 45.54 -19.22
N ILE A 25 10.28 44.81 -20.08
CA ILE A 25 10.42 43.36 -20.12
C ILE A 25 11.86 43.05 -19.69
N TRP A 26 12.04 42.26 -18.64
CA TRP A 26 13.32 41.61 -18.32
C TRP A 26 13.14 40.09 -18.35
N LEU A 27 13.72 39.47 -19.37
CA LEU A 27 13.94 38.02 -19.50
C LEU A 27 15.20 37.65 -18.71
N MET A 28 15.05 36.92 -17.60
CA MET A 28 16.13 36.15 -16.99
C MET A 28 15.70 34.69 -16.96
N GLY A 29 16.36 33.89 -17.79
CA GLY A 29 16.11 32.46 -17.95
C GLY A 29 16.47 31.70 -16.68
N ALA A 30 15.48 30.97 -16.15
CA ALA A 30 15.72 29.86 -15.24
C ALA A 30 15.66 28.57 -16.07
N LEU A 31 16.82 27.97 -16.33
CA LEU A 31 16.92 26.62 -16.85
C LEU A 31 16.55 25.65 -15.70
N PHE A 32 15.26 25.42 -15.51
CA PHE A 32 14.76 24.38 -14.62
C PHE A 32 14.88 23.05 -15.36
N THR A 33 15.97 22.32 -15.13
CA THR A 33 16.01 20.90 -15.47
C THR A 33 15.09 20.17 -14.50
N LEU A 34 13.81 20.12 -14.82
CA LEU A 34 12.89 19.16 -14.24
C LEU A 34 13.40 17.78 -14.63
N PHE A 35 14.04 17.09 -13.69
CA PHE A 35 14.10 15.64 -13.72
C PHE A 35 12.66 15.15 -13.51
N PHE A 36 11.88 15.13 -14.59
CA PHE A 36 10.72 14.26 -14.65
C PHE A 36 11.28 12.85 -14.60
N CYS A 37 11.24 12.22 -13.42
CA CYS A 37 11.12 10.78 -13.36
C CYS A 37 9.84 10.46 -14.14
N GLN A 38 10.00 10.06 -15.39
CA GLN A 38 8.90 9.57 -16.20
C GLN A 38 8.38 8.34 -15.47
N LYS A 39 7.27 8.50 -14.73
CA LYS A 39 6.45 7.38 -14.29
C LYS A 39 6.04 6.70 -15.59
N GLY A 40 6.62 5.54 -15.88
CA GLY A 40 6.35 4.82 -17.13
C GLY A 40 4.83 4.64 -17.27
N ASN A 41 4.28 5.01 -18.42
CA ASN A 41 2.89 4.76 -18.80
C ASN A 41 2.68 3.27 -19.11
N GLY A 42 2.95 2.38 -18.14
CA GLY A 42 2.33 1.07 -18.11
C GLY A 42 0.97 1.22 -17.44
N GLU A 43 -0.07 0.53 -17.91
CA GLU A 43 -1.31 0.41 -17.14
C GLU A 43 -0.97 -0.01 -15.71
N GLY A 44 -1.16 0.91 -14.76
CA GLY A 44 -0.43 0.91 -13.50
C GLY A 44 -0.90 -0.21 -12.59
N TYR A 45 -0.02 -1.14 -12.26
CA TYR A 45 -0.26 -2.07 -11.16
C TYR A 45 0.02 -1.35 -9.83
N GLU A 46 -0.87 -1.55 -8.86
CA GLU A 46 -0.70 -1.07 -7.49
C GLU A 46 -0.47 -2.25 -6.57
N TRP A 47 0.63 -2.22 -5.81
CA TRP A 47 0.90 -3.21 -4.79
C TRP A 47 0.07 -2.93 -3.55
N LEU A 48 -0.68 -3.94 -3.11
CA LEU A 48 -1.19 -3.99 -1.75
C LEU A 48 -0.05 -4.38 -0.83
N GLN A 49 0.16 -3.57 0.20
CA GLN A 49 1.09 -3.83 1.29
C GLN A 49 0.41 -3.37 2.58
N PRO A 50 0.63 -4.06 3.71
CA PRO A 50 0.12 -3.60 4.99
C PRO A 50 0.61 -2.20 5.32
N GLU A 51 -0.33 -1.32 5.62
CA GLU A 51 -0.09 0.03 6.13
C GLU A 51 -1.04 0.26 7.31
N GLY A 52 -0.55 0.97 8.34
CA GLY A 52 -1.14 1.01 9.68
C GLY A 52 -2.67 1.06 9.72
N GLY A 53 -3.26 0.15 10.51
CA GLY A 53 -4.70 0.11 10.79
C GLY A 53 -5.58 -0.64 9.78
N LYS A 54 -5.06 -1.01 8.60
CA LYS A 54 -5.81 -1.82 7.61
C LYS A 54 -5.54 -3.33 7.77
N PRO A 55 -6.50 -4.21 7.40
CA PRO A 55 -6.25 -5.64 7.32
C PRO A 55 -5.04 -5.96 6.41
N ALA A 56 -4.09 -6.73 6.93
CA ALA A 56 -2.84 -7.04 6.25
C ALA A 56 -3.10 -7.81 4.94
N ARG A 57 -2.77 -7.21 3.79
CA ARG A 57 -2.91 -7.83 2.47
C ARG A 57 -1.69 -7.52 1.60
N TRP A 58 -1.22 -8.53 0.87
CA TRP A 58 -0.08 -8.44 -0.06
C TRP A 58 -0.50 -8.91 -1.45
N GLY A 59 0.05 -8.31 -2.49
CA GLY A 59 -0.18 -8.70 -3.89
C GLY A 59 -0.76 -7.55 -4.72
N HIS A 60 -1.46 -7.88 -5.79
CA HIS A 60 -2.02 -6.87 -6.71
C HIS A 60 -3.34 -6.29 -6.18
N ALA A 61 -3.55 -4.98 -6.30
CA ALA A 61 -4.80 -4.32 -5.91
C ALA A 61 -6.02 -4.87 -6.67
N GLU A 62 -5.88 -4.98 -8.00
CA GLU A 62 -6.90 -5.52 -8.91
C GLU A 62 -6.62 -6.97 -9.33
N GLY A 63 -5.56 -7.58 -8.80
CA GLY A 63 -5.11 -8.93 -9.12
C GLY A 63 -5.15 -9.88 -7.91
N LEU A 64 -4.43 -10.99 -8.03
CA LEU A 64 -4.28 -11.99 -6.98
C LEU A 64 -3.57 -11.36 -5.77
N SER A 65 -4.13 -11.56 -4.59
CA SER A 65 -3.54 -11.10 -3.33
C SER A 65 -3.80 -12.10 -2.21
N ILE A 66 -3.00 -12.00 -1.15
CA ILE A 66 -3.15 -12.83 0.05
C ILE A 66 -3.35 -12.01 1.31
N SER A 67 -4.02 -12.59 2.31
CA SER A 67 -4.10 -12.02 3.65
C SER A 67 -3.94 -13.07 4.75
N LEU A 68 -3.57 -12.62 5.94
CA LEU A 68 -3.42 -13.46 7.13
C LEU A 68 -4.46 -13.13 8.19
N HIS A 69 -4.59 -13.97 9.22
CA HIS A 69 -5.30 -13.57 10.44
C HIS A 69 -4.65 -12.28 11.00
N PRO A 70 -5.40 -11.28 11.50
CA PRO A 70 -6.80 -11.31 11.95
C PRO A 70 -7.86 -10.98 10.90
N THR A 71 -7.55 -11.00 9.59
CA THR A 71 -8.60 -10.85 8.57
C THR A 71 -9.69 -11.95 8.74
N PRO A 72 -10.98 -11.67 8.43
CA PRO A 72 -12.07 -12.63 8.65
C PRO A 72 -11.79 -14.03 8.06
N GLY A 73 -12.25 -15.08 8.76
CA GLY A 73 -12.02 -16.48 8.41
C GLY A 73 -11.16 -17.25 9.45
N PRO A 74 -10.94 -18.56 9.25
CA PRO A 74 -10.21 -19.41 10.21
C PRO A 74 -8.73 -19.00 10.39
N ARG A 75 -8.15 -19.38 11.53
CA ARG A 75 -6.71 -19.21 11.80
C ARG A 75 -5.89 -20.33 11.18
N GLY A 76 -4.57 -20.16 11.11
CA GLY A 76 -3.67 -21.17 10.54
C GLY A 76 -3.78 -21.33 9.03
N LEU A 77 -4.32 -20.34 8.32
CA LEU A 77 -4.54 -20.37 6.87
C LEU A 77 -4.08 -19.06 6.22
N ILE A 78 -3.41 -19.18 5.07
CA ILE A 78 -3.16 -18.05 4.15
C ILE A 78 -4.42 -17.92 3.28
N ARG A 79 -5.03 -16.74 3.26
CA ARG A 79 -6.24 -16.47 2.46
C ARG A 79 -5.85 -15.98 1.08
N ILE A 80 -6.53 -16.45 0.04
CA ILE A 80 -6.36 -16.00 -1.34
C ILE A 80 -7.56 -15.15 -1.76
N HIS A 81 -7.29 -14.02 -2.39
CA HIS A 81 -8.28 -13.09 -2.94
C HIS A 81 -8.06 -12.94 -4.45
N ALA A 82 -9.15 -12.91 -5.22
CA ALA A 82 -9.13 -12.68 -6.67
C ALA A 82 -10.27 -11.72 -7.06
N PRO A 83 -10.09 -10.40 -6.86
CA PRO A 83 -11.13 -9.39 -7.10
C PRO A 83 -11.61 -9.36 -8.55
N TYR A 84 -10.73 -9.70 -9.50
CA TYR A 84 -11.04 -9.80 -10.93
C TYR A 84 -12.04 -10.90 -11.32
N LEU A 85 -12.46 -11.78 -10.39
CA LEU A 85 -13.52 -12.76 -10.65
C LEU A 85 -14.93 -12.17 -10.54
N GLY A 86 -15.07 -10.85 -10.40
CA GLY A 86 -16.38 -10.16 -10.40
C GLY A 86 -17.22 -10.45 -9.16
N GLN A 87 -16.59 -10.82 -8.04
CA GLN A 87 -17.30 -11.07 -6.79
C GLN A 87 -17.85 -9.75 -6.24
N PRO A 88 -19.10 -9.71 -5.73
CA PRO A 88 -19.74 -8.48 -5.26
C PRO A 88 -19.03 -7.82 -4.05
N TYR A 89 -18.15 -8.57 -3.38
CA TYR A 89 -17.21 -8.10 -2.38
C TYR A 89 -15.88 -8.85 -2.59
N PRO A 90 -14.70 -8.27 -2.24
CA PRO A 90 -13.43 -8.99 -2.23
C PRO A 90 -13.44 -10.06 -1.15
N ARG A 91 -14.09 -11.19 -1.47
CA ARG A 91 -14.18 -12.38 -0.64
C ARG A 91 -12.95 -13.23 -0.89
N VAL A 92 -12.55 -13.92 0.17
CA VAL A 92 -11.59 -15.01 0.09
C VAL A 92 -12.15 -16.06 -0.88
N ILE A 93 -11.38 -16.42 -1.90
CA ILE A 93 -11.76 -17.44 -2.87
C ILE A 93 -11.22 -18.82 -2.50
N ASN A 94 -10.12 -18.87 -1.74
CA ASN A 94 -9.50 -20.10 -1.30
C ASN A 94 -8.56 -19.87 -0.11
N PHE A 95 -8.10 -20.95 0.51
CA PHE A 95 -7.15 -20.96 1.61
C PHE A 95 -5.97 -21.90 1.30
N ILE A 96 -4.80 -21.58 1.83
CA ILE A 96 -3.63 -22.48 1.87
C ILE A 96 -3.32 -22.80 3.34
N SER A 97 -3.23 -24.08 3.64
CA SER A 97 -2.76 -24.63 4.91
C SER A 97 -1.29 -25.05 4.80
N MET A 98 -0.52 -24.90 5.88
CA MET A 98 0.84 -25.44 5.98
C MET A 98 0.78 -26.82 6.62
N GLU A 99 1.21 -27.84 5.89
CA GLU A 99 1.05 -29.24 6.30
C GLU A 99 2.36 -30.05 6.18
N PRO A 100 3.39 -29.72 6.96
CA PRO A 100 4.63 -30.47 6.91
C PRO A 100 4.46 -31.87 7.49
N VAL A 101 5.34 -32.76 7.03
CA VAL A 101 5.57 -34.08 7.64
C VAL A 101 6.96 -34.05 8.24
N ALA A 102 7.07 -34.25 9.55
CA ALA A 102 8.36 -34.38 10.23
C ALA A 102 8.31 -35.53 11.23
N GLN A 103 9.41 -36.30 11.31
CA GLN A 103 9.52 -37.45 12.23
C GLN A 103 8.35 -38.44 12.09
N GLY A 104 7.87 -38.66 10.86
CA GLY A 104 6.75 -39.57 10.57
C GLY A 104 5.37 -39.06 11.01
N LYS A 105 5.26 -37.81 11.49
CA LYS A 105 4.00 -37.18 11.89
C LYS A 105 3.64 -36.05 10.93
N ARG A 106 2.37 -35.97 10.54
CA ARG A 106 1.81 -34.86 9.77
C ARG A 106 1.12 -33.90 10.73
N SER A 107 1.29 -32.62 10.47
CA SER A 107 0.51 -31.55 11.10
C SER A 107 -0.28 -30.76 10.07
N GLN A 108 -1.26 -30.01 10.56
CA GLN A 108 -2.01 -29.04 9.76
C GLN A 108 -2.15 -27.75 10.54
N SER A 109 -1.67 -26.64 9.97
CA SER A 109 -1.66 -25.36 10.65
C SER A 109 -3.05 -24.87 11.08
N GLU A 110 -4.12 -25.24 10.38
CA GLU A 110 -5.51 -24.90 10.76
C GLU A 110 -5.99 -25.66 12.00
N LEU A 111 -5.61 -26.93 12.16
CA LEU A 111 -6.17 -27.81 13.19
C LEU A 111 -5.36 -27.81 14.49
N GLU A 112 -4.12 -27.35 14.45
CA GLU A 112 -3.26 -27.34 15.63
C GLU A 112 -3.66 -26.29 16.68
N ARG A 113 -3.24 -26.56 17.92
CA ARG A 113 -3.40 -25.63 19.03
C ARG A 113 -2.22 -24.66 19.07
N SER A 114 -2.50 -23.39 18.85
CA SER A 114 -1.53 -22.31 19.02
C SER A 114 -1.15 -22.12 20.49
N VAL A 115 -0.01 -21.47 20.74
CA VAL A 115 0.50 -21.18 22.10
C VAL A 115 -0.43 -20.25 22.90
N ASP A 116 -1.29 -19.48 22.22
CA ASP A 116 -2.34 -18.68 22.85
C ASP A 116 -3.60 -19.49 23.21
N GLY A 117 -3.54 -20.82 23.06
CA GLY A 117 -4.65 -21.71 23.37
C GLY A 117 -5.83 -21.55 22.44
N LYS A 118 -5.66 -21.10 21.19
CA LYS A 118 -6.72 -21.13 20.17
C LYS A 118 -6.39 -22.15 19.08
N THR A 119 -7.41 -22.70 18.44
CA THR A 119 -7.23 -23.56 17.26
C THR A 119 -6.80 -22.71 16.06
N GLY A 120 -5.87 -23.24 15.27
CA GLY A 120 -5.22 -22.56 14.17
C GLY A 120 -3.97 -21.79 14.61
N LEU A 121 -2.82 -22.18 14.06
CA LEU A 121 -1.53 -21.56 14.35
C LEU A 121 -1.50 -20.09 13.93
N ARG A 122 -0.73 -19.30 14.67
CA ARG A 122 -0.43 -17.91 14.28
C ARG A 122 0.62 -17.92 13.18
N PHE A 123 0.45 -17.02 12.22
CA PHE A 123 1.43 -16.77 11.18
C PHE A 123 2.06 -15.40 11.39
N THR A 124 3.34 -15.31 11.12
CA THR A 124 4.16 -14.10 11.16
C THR A 124 4.66 -13.83 9.76
N SER A 125 4.77 -12.56 9.38
CA SER A 125 5.39 -12.16 8.12
C SER A 125 6.69 -11.39 8.35
N GLY A 126 7.63 -11.52 7.42
CA GLY A 126 8.90 -10.82 7.45
C GLY A 126 9.42 -10.49 6.06
N ASP A 127 10.15 -9.37 5.95
CA ASP A 127 10.87 -9.01 4.72
C ASP A 127 12.09 -9.93 4.53
N THR A 128 12.53 -10.60 5.61
CA THR A 128 13.53 -11.67 5.61
C THR A 128 13.02 -12.92 6.35
N LEU A 129 13.68 -14.06 6.10
CA LEU A 129 13.40 -15.32 6.80
C LEU A 129 13.50 -15.17 8.33
N GLU A 130 14.54 -14.50 8.82
CA GLU A 130 14.74 -14.30 10.26
C GLU A 130 13.63 -13.46 10.88
N GLN A 131 13.21 -12.40 10.20
CA GLN A 131 12.09 -11.56 10.64
C GLN A 131 10.80 -12.36 10.68
N ALA A 132 10.53 -13.21 9.68
CA ALA A 132 9.34 -14.05 9.70
C ALA A 132 9.38 -15.03 10.89
N LEU A 133 10.50 -15.70 11.15
CA LEU A 133 10.62 -16.68 12.25
C LEU A 133 10.47 -16.08 13.65
N LYS A 134 10.84 -14.80 13.83
CA LYS A 134 10.85 -14.11 15.14
C LYS A 134 9.79 -13.00 15.26
N GLY A 135 8.96 -12.81 14.23
CA GLY A 135 8.05 -11.69 14.10
C GLY A 135 6.86 -11.75 15.07
N ASP A 136 6.06 -10.68 15.04
CA ASP A 136 4.80 -10.58 15.78
C ASP A 136 3.62 -10.72 14.79
N PRO A 137 2.72 -11.70 14.98
CA PRO A 137 1.53 -11.86 14.12
C PRO A 137 0.66 -10.60 14.01
N GLY A 138 0.70 -9.71 15.00
CA GLY A 138 -0.03 -8.45 15.00
C GLY A 138 0.68 -7.30 14.29
N LYS A 139 1.94 -7.49 13.85
CA LYS A 139 2.77 -6.47 13.20
C LYS A 139 3.28 -7.00 11.85
N PRO A 140 2.41 -7.10 10.84
CA PRO A 140 2.78 -7.60 9.53
C PRO A 140 3.82 -6.68 8.88
N CYS A 141 4.83 -7.28 8.23
CA CYS A 141 5.79 -6.56 7.40
C CYS A 141 5.15 -5.99 6.12
N ARG A 142 5.82 -5.04 5.46
CA ARG A 142 5.33 -4.48 4.18
C ARG A 142 5.58 -5.43 2.99
N GLY A 143 6.61 -6.28 3.08
CA GLY A 143 7.18 -6.98 1.94
C GLY A 143 8.27 -6.15 1.27
N VAL A 144 9.10 -6.84 0.48
CA VAL A 144 10.18 -6.23 -0.29
C VAL A 144 9.71 -6.06 -1.73
N VAL A 145 9.77 -4.82 -2.25
CA VAL A 145 9.60 -4.55 -3.67
C VAL A 145 10.98 -4.43 -4.32
N GLU A 146 11.26 -5.30 -5.27
CA GLU A 146 12.47 -5.25 -6.09
C GLU A 146 12.12 -4.94 -7.54
N ALA A 147 12.86 -4.03 -8.17
CA ALA A 147 12.78 -3.77 -9.61
C ALA A 147 14.00 -4.37 -10.32
N LYS A 148 13.80 -5.27 -11.28
CA LYS A 148 14.86 -5.84 -12.13
C LYS A 148 14.42 -5.80 -13.59
N GLN A 149 15.25 -5.21 -14.46
CA GLN A 149 15.04 -5.15 -15.91
C GLN A 149 13.62 -4.66 -16.31
N GLY A 150 13.10 -3.66 -15.59
CA GLY A 150 11.77 -3.08 -15.87
C GLY A 150 10.58 -3.91 -15.38
N THR A 151 10.82 -4.99 -14.61
CA THR A 151 9.77 -5.74 -13.90
C THR A 151 9.92 -5.54 -12.41
N GLU A 152 8.82 -5.27 -11.70
CA GLU A 152 8.80 -5.25 -10.24
C GLU A 152 8.26 -6.57 -9.69
N SER A 153 8.76 -6.96 -8.53
CA SER A 153 8.21 -8.06 -7.75
C SER A 153 8.06 -7.68 -6.29
N LEU A 154 6.96 -8.09 -5.70
CA LEU A 154 6.71 -8.03 -4.25
C LEU A 154 6.97 -9.42 -3.65
N SER A 155 7.82 -9.50 -2.64
CA SER A 155 8.12 -10.75 -1.93
C SER A 155 8.09 -10.59 -0.41
N LEU A 156 7.73 -11.67 0.28
CA LEU A 156 7.77 -11.77 1.74
C LEU A 156 7.92 -13.22 2.18
N PHE A 157 8.35 -13.41 3.42
CA PHE A 157 8.32 -14.70 4.09
C PHE A 157 7.12 -14.77 5.03
N ILE A 158 6.47 -15.94 5.09
CA ILE A 158 5.41 -16.25 6.06
C ILE A 158 5.86 -17.48 6.83
N ALA A 159 6.02 -17.35 8.14
CA ALA A 159 6.35 -18.46 9.02
C ALA A 159 5.13 -18.86 9.86
N SER A 160 5.01 -20.15 10.13
CA SER A 160 4.13 -20.60 11.21
C SER A 160 4.81 -20.53 12.56
N GLU A 161 4.01 -20.55 13.61
CA GLU A 161 4.46 -21.05 14.91
C GLU A 161 5.05 -22.46 14.78
N ARG A 162 5.90 -22.83 15.75
CA ARG A 162 6.37 -24.19 15.84
C ARG A 162 5.21 -25.12 16.15
N MET A 163 5.08 -26.14 15.32
CA MET A 163 4.09 -27.21 15.41
C MET A 163 4.43 -28.16 16.57
N ALA A 164 3.41 -28.87 17.08
CA ALA A 164 3.56 -29.78 18.21
C ALA A 164 4.61 -30.89 17.96
N HIS A 165 4.76 -31.35 16.72
CA HIS A 165 5.79 -32.31 16.33
C HIS A 165 7.16 -31.67 16.01
N GLY A 166 7.34 -30.39 16.31
CA GLY A 166 8.61 -29.67 16.26
C GLY A 166 8.93 -28.96 14.95
N ALA A 167 8.17 -29.16 13.86
CA ALA A 167 8.42 -28.44 12.61
C ALA A 167 8.02 -26.96 12.72
N GLN A 168 8.67 -26.11 11.93
CA GLN A 168 8.30 -24.71 11.80
C GLN A 168 8.42 -24.32 10.32
N PRO A 169 7.39 -24.64 9.50
CA PRO A 169 7.41 -24.31 8.09
C PRO A 169 7.47 -22.80 7.87
N VAL A 170 8.18 -22.41 6.81
CA VAL A 170 8.22 -21.06 6.27
C VAL A 170 8.02 -21.16 4.77
N VAL A 171 7.22 -20.25 4.21
CA VAL A 171 7.04 -20.11 2.77
C VAL A 171 7.49 -18.72 2.35
N GLU A 172 8.16 -18.62 1.21
CA GLU A 172 8.34 -17.36 0.49
C GLU A 172 7.16 -17.19 -0.46
N VAL A 173 6.56 -16.01 -0.46
CA VAL A 173 5.50 -15.64 -1.40
C VAL A 173 6.03 -14.56 -2.32
N ARG A 174 5.86 -14.74 -3.63
CA ARG A 174 6.29 -13.77 -4.64
C ARG A 174 5.19 -13.43 -5.63
N PHE A 175 5.04 -12.14 -5.90
CA PHE A 175 4.19 -11.60 -6.96
C PHE A 175 5.07 -10.94 -8.03
N ASP A 176 4.75 -11.14 -9.32
CA ASP A 176 5.39 -10.48 -10.46
C ASP A 176 4.41 -9.43 -11.02
N SER A 177 4.89 -8.21 -11.28
CA SER A 177 4.04 -7.12 -11.74
C SER A 177 3.36 -7.39 -13.08
N ARG A 178 3.93 -8.24 -13.93
CA ARG A 178 3.40 -8.61 -15.25
C ARG A 178 2.44 -9.80 -15.20
N LYS A 179 2.34 -10.47 -14.05
CA LYS A 179 1.50 -11.66 -13.86
C LYS A 179 0.49 -11.42 -12.73
N PRO A 180 -0.42 -10.45 -12.87
CA PRO A 180 -1.35 -10.06 -11.80
C PRO A 180 -2.25 -11.21 -11.33
N HIS A 181 -2.43 -12.26 -12.13
CA HIS A 181 -3.31 -13.39 -11.80
C HIS A 181 -2.54 -14.66 -11.39
N THR A 182 -1.25 -14.56 -11.07
CA THR A 182 -0.41 -15.73 -10.74
C THR A 182 0.48 -15.47 -9.51
N VAL A 183 0.67 -16.49 -8.69
CA VAL A 183 1.66 -16.53 -7.60
C VAL A 183 2.61 -17.70 -7.87
N TRP A 184 3.91 -17.47 -7.69
CA TRP A 184 4.98 -18.46 -7.88
C TRP A 184 5.64 -18.76 -6.54
#